data_AF-A0A2G1ZQW1-F1
#
_entry.id   AF-A0A2G1ZQW1-F1
#
_cell.length_a   1.000
_cell.length_b   1.000
_cell.length_c   1.000
_cell.angle_alpha   90.00
_cell.angle_beta   90.00
_cell.angle_gamma   90.00
#
_symmetry.space_group_name_H-M   'P 1'
#
loop_
_entity.id
_entity.type
_entity.pdbx_description
1 polymer ?
#
loop_
_entity_poly.entity_id
_entity_poly.type
_entity_poly.pdbx_seq_one_letter_code
_entity_poly.pdbx_strand_id
1 'polypeptide(L)'
;MTFASRMTRAPRAFEPDRGADGLAHVQGIDAGLHDLIHGAAGCSPFLLGLLGVEGAWLTENIDTPEAARDAILAEVAQLPRADLEQGLRTAKRRMALLVALADLGGVWPLETVTRAITDLADGAVDICIRRLVAAEITRGKLPAMTEDDAQSAAGMVALSMGKQGAYELNYSSDIDLICLFDETRFDPDDYHEARAAFIRVTRKMTAILSDLGAGGYVFRTDLRLRPDASVTPVCLSMETAERYYESVGRTWERAAYIKARASAGDITAGE
;
A
#
# COMPACT_ATOMS: atom_id res chain seq x y z
N MET A 1 13.94 8.82 -23.54
CA MET A 1 12.91 9.87 -23.71
C MET A 1 12.76 10.54 -22.36
N THR A 2 12.85 11.87 -22.30
CA THR A 2 12.67 12.63 -21.05
C THR A 2 11.19 12.67 -20.66
N PHE A 3 10.87 12.99 -19.42
CA PHE A 3 9.48 13.13 -18.99
C PHE A 3 8.77 14.23 -19.78
N ALA A 4 9.42 15.39 -19.95
CA ALA A 4 8.90 16.52 -20.72
C ALA A 4 8.53 16.12 -22.16
N SER A 5 9.35 15.29 -22.81
CA SER A 5 9.07 14.82 -24.19
C SER A 5 7.83 13.93 -24.32
N ARG A 6 7.34 13.38 -23.20
CA ARG A 6 6.16 12.48 -23.14
C ARG A 6 4.90 13.21 -22.70
N MET A 7 5.01 14.44 -22.20
CA MET A 7 3.86 15.20 -21.73
C MET A 7 2.92 15.56 -22.87
N THR A 8 1.62 15.47 -22.61
CA THR A 8 0.56 15.83 -23.56
C THR A 8 -0.30 17.00 -23.09
N ARG A 9 -0.18 17.37 -21.82
CA ARG A 9 -0.98 18.41 -21.16
C ARG A 9 -0.29 18.91 -19.89
N ALA A 10 -0.75 20.05 -19.40
CA ALA A 10 -0.40 20.56 -18.08
C ALA A 10 -1.62 21.29 -17.47
N PRO A 11 -1.84 21.21 -16.15
CA PRO A 11 -2.87 21.99 -15.47
C PRO A 11 -2.54 23.49 -15.50
N ARG A 12 -3.58 24.34 -15.45
CA ARG A 12 -3.42 25.78 -15.24
C ARG A 12 -3.53 26.07 -13.74
N ALA A 13 -2.57 26.81 -13.19
CA ALA A 13 -2.57 27.14 -11.76
C ALA A 13 -3.83 27.92 -11.39
N PHE A 14 -4.62 27.40 -10.45
CA PHE A 14 -5.75 28.10 -9.86
C PHE A 14 -5.29 29.21 -8.92
N GLU A 15 -4.25 28.94 -8.12
CA GLU A 15 -3.54 29.93 -7.31
C GLU A 15 -2.08 30.06 -7.78
N PRO A 16 -1.77 31.05 -8.63
CA PRO A 16 -0.43 31.20 -9.23
C PRO A 16 0.70 31.36 -8.21
N ASP A 17 0.45 32.04 -7.08
CA ASP A 17 1.48 32.24 -6.05
C ASP A 17 1.94 30.90 -5.46
N ARG A 18 1.02 29.96 -5.21
CA ARG A 18 1.35 28.59 -4.81
C ARG A 18 2.11 27.83 -5.89
N GLY A 19 1.79 28.11 -7.16
CA GLY A 19 2.52 27.57 -8.29
C GLY A 19 4.00 28.00 -8.29
N ALA A 20 4.24 29.28 -8.04
CA ALA A 20 5.59 29.83 -7.93
C ALA A 20 6.35 29.24 -6.72
N ASP A 21 5.70 29.09 -5.57
CA ASP A 21 6.28 28.41 -4.40
C ASP A 21 6.66 26.96 -4.73
N GLY A 22 5.82 26.24 -5.46
CA GLY A 22 6.10 24.87 -5.90
C GLY A 22 7.37 24.76 -6.73
N LEU A 23 7.60 25.70 -7.66
CA LEU A 23 8.82 25.74 -8.47
C LEU A 23 10.08 26.01 -7.64
N ALA A 24 9.97 26.79 -6.55
CA ALA A 24 11.11 27.09 -5.68
C ALA A 24 11.66 25.83 -4.97
N HIS A 25 10.86 24.78 -4.83
CA HIS A 25 11.24 23.52 -4.18
C HIS A 25 11.96 22.51 -5.10
N VAL A 26 12.00 22.75 -6.41
CA VAL A 26 12.54 21.82 -7.43
C VAL A 26 13.68 22.45 -8.21
N GLN A 27 14.75 22.82 -7.50
CA GLN A 27 15.90 23.49 -8.10
C GLN A 27 16.60 22.59 -9.12
N GLY A 28 16.80 23.09 -10.34
CA GLY A 28 17.51 22.37 -11.40
C GLY A 28 16.62 21.46 -12.25
N ILE A 29 15.30 21.47 -12.03
CA ILE A 29 14.36 20.73 -12.88
C ILE A 29 14.32 21.30 -14.31
N ASP A 30 14.03 20.45 -15.28
CA ASP A 30 13.88 20.85 -16.69
C ASP A 30 12.81 21.94 -16.83
N ALA A 31 13.13 23.00 -17.56
CA ALA A 31 12.21 24.09 -17.89
C ALA A 31 10.93 23.60 -18.59
N GLY A 32 11.01 22.48 -19.33
CA GLY A 32 9.86 21.82 -19.93
C GLY A 32 8.82 21.29 -18.93
N LEU A 33 9.19 21.14 -17.65
CA LEU A 33 8.31 20.70 -16.57
C LEU A 33 7.70 21.85 -15.76
N HIS A 34 8.15 23.09 -15.98
CA HIS A 34 7.75 24.23 -15.16
C HIS A 34 6.23 24.45 -15.15
N ASP A 35 5.56 24.42 -16.31
CA ASP A 35 4.11 24.62 -16.40
C ASP A 35 3.33 23.54 -15.64
N LEU A 36 3.80 22.29 -15.69
CA LEU A 36 3.20 21.18 -14.97
C LEU A 36 3.34 21.37 -13.46
N ILE A 37 4.53 21.69 -12.97
CA ILE A 37 4.80 21.86 -11.54
C ILE A 37 4.05 23.07 -10.99
N HIS A 38 4.13 24.19 -11.71
CA HIS A 38 3.41 25.41 -11.37
C HIS A 38 1.90 25.19 -11.33
N GLY A 39 1.34 24.51 -12.34
CA GLY A 39 -0.08 24.18 -12.39
C GLY A 39 -0.50 23.20 -11.29
N ALA A 40 0.30 22.17 -11.02
CA ALA A 40 0.03 21.17 -10.00
C ALA A 40 0.03 21.76 -8.58
N ALA A 41 1.07 22.52 -8.24
CA ALA A 41 1.18 23.20 -6.95
C ALA A 41 0.12 24.29 -6.77
N GLY A 42 -0.20 25.02 -7.84
CA GLY A 42 -1.25 26.05 -7.83
C GLY A 42 -2.66 25.50 -7.66
N CYS A 43 -2.91 24.23 -8.00
CA CYS A 43 -4.21 23.58 -7.88
C CYS A 43 -4.35 22.67 -6.66
N SER A 44 -3.23 22.24 -6.06
CA SER A 44 -3.24 21.24 -4.98
C SER A 44 -2.27 21.61 -3.86
N PRO A 45 -2.77 22.10 -2.72
CA PRO A 45 -1.95 22.32 -1.52
C PRO A 45 -1.24 21.04 -1.06
N PHE A 46 -1.84 19.87 -1.32
CA PHE A 46 -1.21 18.58 -1.05
C PHE A 46 0.06 18.38 -1.89
N LEU A 47 -0.01 18.60 -3.21
CA LEU A 47 1.16 18.45 -4.08
C LEU A 47 2.23 19.52 -3.80
N LEU A 48 1.83 20.75 -3.46
CA LEU A 48 2.77 21.77 -2.97
C LEU A 48 3.52 21.28 -1.72
N GLY A 49 2.82 20.72 -0.74
CA GLY A 49 3.45 20.14 0.45
C GLY A 49 4.41 19.00 0.13
N LEU A 50 4.06 18.13 -0.83
CA LEU A 50 4.97 17.06 -1.29
C LEU A 50 6.21 17.60 -1.99
N LEU A 51 6.07 18.62 -2.85
CA LEU A 51 7.20 19.29 -3.49
C LEU A 51 8.15 19.88 -2.44
N GLY A 52 7.62 20.49 -1.38
CA GLY A 52 8.44 21.03 -0.29
C GLY A 52 9.29 20.00 0.45
N VAL A 53 8.86 18.73 0.50
CA VAL A 53 9.56 17.66 1.21
C VAL A 53 10.41 16.80 0.26
N GLU A 54 9.89 16.45 -0.91
CA GLU A 54 10.48 15.49 -1.84
C GLU A 54 11.00 16.15 -3.14
N GLY A 55 11.08 17.48 -3.22
CA GLY A 55 11.45 18.20 -4.45
C GLY A 55 12.86 17.87 -4.98
N ALA A 56 13.82 17.66 -4.08
CA ALA A 56 15.16 17.19 -4.46
C ALA A 56 15.11 15.78 -5.06
N TRP A 57 14.43 14.85 -4.39
CA TRP A 57 14.23 13.49 -4.90
C TRP A 57 13.51 13.49 -6.26
N LEU A 58 12.48 14.32 -6.41
CA LEU A 58 11.74 14.45 -7.67
C LEU A 58 12.65 14.89 -8.81
N THR A 59 13.48 15.92 -8.58
CA THR A 59 14.38 16.48 -9.60
C THR A 59 15.34 15.43 -10.15
N GLU A 60 15.82 14.52 -9.30
CA GLU A 60 16.74 13.45 -9.69
C GLU A 60 16.05 12.29 -10.43
N ASN A 61 14.74 12.10 -10.23
CA ASN A 61 14.06 10.85 -10.61
C ASN A 61 12.93 11.02 -11.65
N ILE A 62 12.43 12.24 -11.88
CA ILE A 62 11.24 12.48 -12.70
C ILE A 62 11.40 12.05 -14.16
N ASP A 63 12.60 12.13 -14.72
CA ASP A 63 12.86 11.77 -16.13
C ASP A 63 12.78 10.26 -16.42
N THR A 64 12.81 9.43 -15.38
CA THR A 64 12.68 7.97 -15.49
C THR A 64 11.57 7.48 -14.56
N PRO A 65 10.30 7.86 -14.80
CA PRO A 65 9.24 7.64 -13.83
C PRO A 65 8.96 6.16 -13.57
N GLU A 66 9.12 5.28 -14.57
CA GLU A 66 9.00 3.84 -14.37
C GLU A 66 10.10 3.29 -13.45
N ALA A 67 11.36 3.69 -13.67
CA ALA A 67 12.48 3.26 -12.82
C ALA A 67 12.36 3.83 -11.40
N ALA A 68 11.89 5.07 -11.26
CA ALA A 68 11.65 5.71 -9.96
C ALA A 68 10.55 4.97 -9.16
N ARG A 69 9.44 4.59 -9.82
CA ARG A 69 8.39 3.74 -9.23
C ARG A 69 8.99 2.41 -8.75
N ASP A 70 9.73 1.73 -9.61
CA ASP A 70 10.30 0.42 -9.31
C ASP A 70 11.31 0.49 -8.16
N ALA A 71 12.11 1.56 -8.09
CA ALA A 71 13.02 1.83 -6.99
C ALA A 71 12.28 2.03 -5.66
N ILE A 72 11.18 2.79 -5.64
CA ILE A 72 10.34 2.95 -4.44
C ILE A 72 9.82 1.59 -3.97
N LEU A 73 9.31 0.76 -4.88
CA LEU A 73 8.78 -0.56 -4.52
C LEU A 73 9.89 -1.50 -4.00
N ALA A 74 11.07 -1.44 -4.60
CA ALA A 74 12.24 -2.21 -4.15
C ALA A 74 12.72 -1.76 -2.76
N GLU A 75 12.74 -0.45 -2.48
CA GLU A 75 13.03 0.10 -1.15
C GLU A 75 12.03 -0.41 -0.11
N VAL A 76 10.73 -0.34 -0.43
CA VAL A 76 9.64 -0.84 0.44
C VAL A 76 9.83 -2.32 0.78
N ALA A 77 10.13 -3.16 -0.21
CA ALA A 77 10.32 -4.61 -0.01
C ALA A 77 11.51 -4.95 0.92
N GLN A 78 12.44 -4.02 1.12
CA GLN A 78 13.62 -4.21 1.95
C GLN A 78 13.54 -3.51 3.31
N LEU A 79 12.48 -2.75 3.60
CA LEU A 79 12.38 -1.98 4.85
C LEU A 79 12.56 -2.88 6.09
N PRO A 80 13.47 -2.54 7.02
CA PRO A 80 13.57 -3.22 8.29
C PRO A 80 12.37 -2.88 9.16
N ARG A 81 12.06 -3.74 10.14
CA ARG A 81 10.90 -3.55 11.04
C ARG A 81 10.90 -2.17 11.74
N ALA A 82 12.08 -1.69 12.14
CA ALA A 82 12.23 -0.42 12.86
C ALA A 82 11.82 0.79 12.02
N ASP A 83 11.94 0.69 10.69
CA ASP A 83 11.74 1.81 9.78
C ASP A 83 10.44 1.70 9.00
N LEU A 84 9.58 0.70 9.26
CA LEU A 84 8.33 0.48 8.52
C LEU A 84 7.49 1.74 8.44
N GLU A 85 7.24 2.40 9.58
CA GLU A 85 6.38 3.58 9.61
C GLU A 85 6.97 4.73 8.77
N GLN A 86 8.22 5.13 9.05
CA GLN A 86 8.84 6.27 8.37
C GLN A 86 9.15 5.98 6.90
N GLY A 87 9.62 4.77 6.59
CA GLY A 87 9.93 4.31 5.25
C GLY A 87 8.69 4.25 4.36
N LEU A 88 7.60 3.66 4.85
CA LEU A 88 6.34 3.59 4.09
C LEU A 88 5.71 4.97 3.88
N ARG A 89 5.79 5.87 4.88
CA ARG A 89 5.34 7.26 4.71
C ARG A 89 6.14 8.00 3.63
N THR A 90 7.46 7.76 3.56
CA THR A 90 8.32 8.35 2.52
C THR A 90 8.00 7.79 1.15
N ALA A 91 7.88 6.47 1.03
CA ALA A 91 7.45 5.80 -0.20
C ALA A 91 6.10 6.33 -0.69
N LYS A 92 5.12 6.52 0.21
CA LYS A 92 3.81 7.09 -0.10
C LYS A 92 3.89 8.50 -0.66
N ARG A 93 4.68 9.39 -0.05
CA ARG A 93 4.86 10.77 -0.53
C ARG A 93 5.48 10.79 -1.92
N ARG A 94 6.58 10.07 -2.12
CA ARG A 94 7.29 9.98 -3.40
C ARG A 94 6.42 9.41 -4.51
N MET A 95 5.76 8.28 -4.24
CA MET A 95 4.84 7.64 -5.20
C MET A 95 3.66 8.57 -5.53
N ALA A 96 3.04 9.21 -4.53
CA ALA A 96 1.92 10.11 -4.77
C ALA A 96 2.32 11.31 -5.64
N LEU A 97 3.48 11.91 -5.38
CA LEU A 97 4.00 13.03 -6.18
C LEU A 97 4.29 12.59 -7.62
N LEU A 98 5.02 11.50 -7.80
CA LEU A 98 5.39 10.95 -9.10
C LEU A 98 4.15 10.59 -9.94
N VAL A 99 3.23 9.82 -9.35
CA VAL A 99 1.99 9.37 -10.00
C VAL A 99 1.13 10.58 -10.37
N ALA A 100 0.96 11.55 -9.47
CA ALA A 100 0.14 12.72 -9.74
C ALA A 100 0.71 13.58 -10.89
N LEU A 101 2.03 13.78 -10.94
CA LEU A 101 2.66 14.52 -12.04
C LEU A 101 2.56 13.75 -13.36
N ALA A 102 2.74 12.42 -13.34
CA ALA A 102 2.58 11.59 -14.52
C ALA A 102 1.15 11.59 -15.08
N ASP A 103 0.14 11.58 -14.21
CA ASP A 103 -1.28 11.68 -14.56
C ASP A 103 -1.62 13.08 -15.12
N LEU A 104 -1.29 14.13 -14.37
CA LEU A 104 -1.55 15.52 -14.73
C LEU A 104 -0.82 15.93 -16.01
N GLY A 105 0.39 15.42 -16.23
CA GLY A 105 1.19 15.62 -17.44
C GLY A 105 0.69 14.79 -18.64
N GLY A 106 -0.19 13.81 -18.41
CA GLY A 106 -0.64 12.86 -19.42
C GLY A 106 0.47 11.93 -19.92
N VAL A 107 1.47 11.65 -19.07
CA VAL A 107 2.61 10.76 -19.33
C VAL A 107 2.25 9.29 -19.09
N TRP A 108 1.36 9.04 -18.12
CA TRP A 108 0.83 7.71 -17.82
C TRP A 108 -0.66 7.63 -18.14
N PRO A 109 -1.13 6.52 -18.74
CA PRO A 109 -2.55 6.23 -18.84
C PRO A 109 -3.11 5.86 -17.45
N LEU A 110 -4.44 5.93 -17.31
CA LEU A 110 -5.13 5.73 -16.03
C LEU A 110 -4.78 4.37 -15.38
N GLU A 111 -4.67 3.32 -16.19
CA GLU A 111 -4.36 1.97 -15.71
C GLU A 111 -2.97 1.89 -15.08
N THR A 112 -2.01 2.70 -15.55
CA THR A 112 -0.67 2.77 -14.95
C THR A 112 -0.70 3.56 -13.65
N VAL A 113 -1.49 4.64 -13.61
CA VAL A 113 -1.71 5.46 -12.40
C VAL A 113 -2.31 4.62 -11.27
N THR A 114 -3.41 3.92 -11.54
CA THR A 114 -4.07 3.10 -10.51
C THR A 114 -3.21 1.91 -10.11
N ARG A 115 -2.54 1.26 -11.07
CA ARG A 115 -1.61 0.16 -10.80
C ARG A 115 -0.46 0.58 -9.89
N ALA A 116 0.21 1.71 -10.15
CA ALA A 116 1.31 2.17 -9.32
C ALA A 116 0.89 2.46 -7.86
N ILE A 117 -0.33 2.99 -7.66
CA ILE A 117 -0.88 3.18 -6.31
C ILE A 117 -1.19 1.84 -5.65
N THR A 118 -1.76 0.88 -6.40
CA THR A 118 -2.04 -0.47 -5.89
C THR A 118 -0.78 -1.24 -5.56
N ASP A 119 0.24 -1.22 -6.41
CA ASP A 119 1.49 -1.95 -6.18
C ASP A 119 2.19 -1.44 -4.90
N LEU A 120 2.12 -0.13 -4.63
CA LEU A 120 2.61 0.41 -3.36
C LEU A 120 1.78 -0.07 -2.16
N ALA A 121 0.45 -0.12 -2.29
CA ALA A 121 -0.42 -0.60 -1.22
C ALA A 121 -0.13 -2.06 -0.89
N ASP A 122 -0.04 -2.92 -1.90
CA ASP A 122 0.29 -4.34 -1.77
C ASP A 122 1.66 -4.52 -1.12
N GLY A 123 2.70 -3.84 -1.62
CA GLY A 123 4.04 -3.91 -1.06
C GLY A 123 4.11 -3.44 0.39
N ALA A 124 3.34 -2.40 0.75
CA ALA A 124 3.27 -1.89 2.12
C ALA A 124 2.61 -2.91 3.09
N VAL A 125 1.54 -3.57 2.66
CA VAL A 125 0.87 -4.64 3.43
C VAL A 125 1.80 -5.84 3.57
N ASP A 126 2.40 -6.29 2.47
CA ASP A 126 3.27 -7.46 2.43
C ASP A 126 4.49 -7.32 3.33
N ILE A 127 5.22 -6.20 3.23
CA ILE A 127 6.40 -6.00 4.08
C ILE A 127 6.03 -5.90 5.56
N CYS A 128 4.90 -5.28 5.89
CA CYS A 128 4.40 -5.23 7.27
C CYS A 128 4.11 -6.63 7.79
N ILE A 129 3.35 -7.46 7.05
CA ILE A 129 3.05 -8.84 7.43
C ILE A 129 4.34 -9.61 7.67
N ARG A 130 5.26 -9.63 6.69
CA ARG A 130 6.52 -10.40 6.79
C ARG A 130 7.35 -10.01 8.01
N ARG A 131 7.56 -8.71 8.24
CA ARG A 131 8.38 -8.20 9.36
C ARG A 131 7.73 -8.42 10.72
N LEU A 132 6.40 -8.32 10.80
CA LEU A 132 5.66 -8.51 12.04
C LEU A 132 5.49 -9.99 12.39
N VAL A 133 5.26 -10.86 11.39
CA VAL A 133 5.26 -12.31 11.57
C VAL A 133 6.63 -12.79 12.02
N ALA A 134 7.71 -12.39 11.34
CA ALA A 134 9.08 -12.72 11.74
C ALA A 134 9.32 -12.39 13.22
N ALA A 135 8.85 -11.23 13.67
CA ALA A 135 8.97 -10.82 15.06
C ALA A 135 8.13 -11.66 16.04
N GLU A 136 6.97 -12.18 15.65
CA GLU A 136 6.21 -13.10 16.50
C GLU A 136 6.87 -14.50 16.53
N ILE A 137 7.49 -14.95 15.42
CA ILE A 137 8.33 -16.16 15.38
C ILE A 137 9.50 -16.04 16.36
N THR A 138 10.30 -14.96 16.29
CA THR A 138 11.43 -14.74 17.22
C THR A 138 11.00 -14.71 18.69
N ARG A 139 9.76 -14.31 18.97
CA ARG A 139 9.19 -14.29 20.34
C ARG A 139 8.63 -15.64 20.79
N GLY A 140 8.71 -16.67 19.95
CA GLY A 140 8.12 -17.99 20.21
C GLY A 140 6.59 -17.95 20.26
N LYS A 141 5.96 -17.03 19.51
CA LYS A 141 4.49 -16.85 19.47
C LYS A 141 3.82 -17.48 18.27
N LEU A 142 4.61 -18.07 17.39
CA LEU A 142 4.16 -18.95 16.31
C LEU A 142 4.90 -20.27 16.52
N PRO A 143 4.29 -21.23 17.26
CA PRO A 143 4.91 -22.52 17.54
C PRO A 143 5.28 -23.27 16.26
N ALA A 144 6.33 -24.11 16.34
CA ALA A 144 6.89 -24.88 15.23
C ALA A 144 7.39 -24.10 13.99
N MET A 145 7.25 -22.76 13.97
CA MET A 145 7.76 -21.90 12.90
C MET A 145 9.21 -21.48 13.15
N THR A 146 9.95 -21.32 12.06
CA THR A 146 11.36 -20.90 12.02
C THR A 146 11.51 -19.58 11.28
N GLU A 147 12.70 -18.97 11.29
CA GLU A 147 12.95 -17.73 10.54
C GLU A 147 12.70 -17.89 9.03
N ASP A 148 12.90 -19.09 8.48
CA ASP A 148 12.63 -19.38 7.07
C ASP A 148 11.13 -19.26 6.75
N ASP A 149 10.25 -19.60 7.71
CA ASP A 149 8.80 -19.48 7.56
C ASP A 149 8.32 -18.02 7.50
N ALA A 150 9.14 -17.05 7.91
CA ALA A 150 8.81 -15.63 7.73
C ALA A 150 8.69 -15.24 6.24
N GLN A 151 9.38 -15.96 5.34
CA GLN A 151 9.28 -15.75 3.90
C GLN A 151 7.92 -16.18 3.33
N SER A 152 7.22 -17.10 3.97
CA SER A 152 5.83 -17.45 3.65
C SER A 152 4.86 -16.84 4.66
N ALA A 153 5.29 -15.82 5.41
CA ALA A 153 4.48 -15.20 6.46
C ALA A 153 3.82 -16.21 7.43
N ALA A 154 4.44 -17.38 7.63
CA ALA A 154 3.89 -18.50 8.39
C ALA A 154 2.43 -18.87 8.01
N GLY A 155 2.06 -18.71 6.73
CA GLY A 155 0.73 -19.02 6.21
C GLY A 155 -0.28 -17.87 6.34
N MET A 156 0.13 -16.70 6.84
CA MET A 156 -0.74 -15.52 6.88
C MET A 156 -0.82 -14.87 5.50
N VAL A 157 -2.05 -14.57 5.06
CA VAL A 157 -2.33 -13.90 3.80
C VAL A 157 -3.30 -12.74 4.01
N ALA A 158 -3.15 -11.67 3.24
CA ALA A 158 -4.15 -10.62 3.12
C ALA A 158 -4.76 -10.64 1.72
N LEU A 159 -6.07 -10.86 1.66
CA LEU A 159 -6.87 -10.67 0.46
C LEU A 159 -7.19 -9.18 0.33
N SER A 160 -6.74 -8.58 -0.77
CA SER A 160 -7.20 -7.26 -1.17
C SER A 160 -8.58 -7.37 -1.79
N MET A 161 -9.48 -6.50 -1.35
CA MET A 161 -10.85 -6.44 -1.83
C MET A 161 -11.06 -5.14 -2.63
N GLY A 162 -12.25 -5.01 -3.23
CA GLY A 162 -12.71 -3.76 -3.81
C GLY A 162 -11.73 -3.18 -4.86
N LYS A 163 -11.38 -1.90 -4.72
CA LYS A 163 -10.51 -1.21 -5.68
C LYS A 163 -9.07 -1.74 -5.65
N GLN A 164 -8.56 -2.12 -4.47
CA GLN A 164 -7.21 -2.67 -4.37
C GLN A 164 -7.11 -4.01 -5.08
N GLY A 165 -8.06 -4.92 -4.82
CA GLY A 165 -8.07 -6.23 -5.44
C GLY A 165 -8.22 -6.19 -6.97
N ALA A 166 -8.89 -5.17 -7.50
CA ALA A 166 -9.04 -4.94 -8.96
C ALA A 166 -7.94 -4.06 -9.60
N TYR A 167 -6.90 -3.62 -8.88
CA TYR A 167 -5.87 -2.70 -9.38
C TYR A 167 -6.40 -1.30 -9.79
N GLU A 168 -7.44 -0.82 -9.11
CA GLU A 168 -8.17 0.42 -9.38
C GLU A 168 -8.05 1.45 -8.24
N LEU A 169 -7.00 1.38 -7.40
CA LEU A 169 -6.85 2.35 -6.32
C LEU A 169 -6.66 3.78 -6.87
N ASN A 170 -7.27 4.73 -6.18
CA ASN A 170 -7.09 6.16 -6.45
C ASN A 170 -6.36 6.86 -5.29
N TYR A 171 -6.02 8.13 -5.46
CA TYR A 171 -5.16 8.91 -4.56
C TYR A 171 -5.57 8.88 -3.06
N SER A 172 -6.87 8.82 -2.77
CA SER A 172 -7.43 8.88 -1.41
C SER A 172 -8.25 7.63 -1.04
N SER A 173 -8.03 6.52 -1.76
CA SER A 173 -8.73 5.26 -1.47
C SER A 173 -8.31 4.66 -0.14
N ASP A 174 -9.28 4.03 0.52
CA ASP A 174 -9.02 3.08 1.60
C ASP A 174 -8.58 1.76 0.98
N ILE A 175 -7.83 0.97 1.76
CA ILE A 175 -7.48 -0.40 1.40
C ILE A 175 -8.38 -1.35 2.19
N ASP A 176 -9.13 -2.17 1.47
CA ASP A 176 -10.07 -3.13 2.05
C ASP A 176 -9.39 -4.51 2.11
N LEU A 177 -9.15 -5.03 3.33
CA LEU A 177 -8.42 -6.28 3.52
C LEU A 177 -9.23 -7.32 4.29
N ILE A 178 -9.10 -8.58 3.88
CA ILE A 178 -9.45 -9.75 4.69
C ILE A 178 -8.16 -10.49 5.02
N CYS A 179 -7.81 -10.54 6.31
CA CYS A 179 -6.59 -11.24 6.77
C CYS A 179 -6.95 -12.66 7.19
N LEU A 180 -6.30 -13.64 6.58
CA LEU A 180 -6.47 -15.06 6.85
C LEU A 180 -5.14 -15.69 7.24
N PHE A 181 -5.18 -16.88 7.82
CA PHE A 181 -4.00 -17.73 7.96
C PHE A 181 -4.35 -19.19 7.70
N ASP A 182 -3.41 -19.92 7.09
CA ASP A 182 -3.50 -21.36 6.91
C ASP A 182 -3.30 -22.06 8.27
N GLU A 183 -4.39 -22.56 8.84
CA GLU A 183 -4.36 -23.29 10.11
C GLU A 183 -3.68 -24.66 10.01
N THR A 184 -3.58 -25.25 8.82
CA THR A 184 -3.01 -26.60 8.63
C THR A 184 -1.50 -26.63 8.89
N ARG A 185 -0.86 -25.46 8.94
CA ARG A 185 0.55 -25.30 9.32
C ARG A 185 0.82 -25.41 10.82
N PHE A 186 -0.22 -25.47 11.64
CA PHE A 186 -0.11 -25.50 13.10
C PHE A 186 -0.75 -26.77 13.65
N ASP A 187 -0.15 -27.32 14.71
CA ASP A 187 -0.79 -28.39 15.46
C ASP A 187 -2.11 -27.88 16.08
N PRO A 188 -3.17 -28.71 16.17
CA PRO A 188 -4.40 -28.35 16.86
C PRO A 188 -4.21 -27.73 18.26
N ASP A 189 -3.20 -28.18 19.01
CA ASP A 189 -2.91 -27.66 20.35
C ASP A 189 -2.31 -26.22 20.31
N ASP A 190 -1.68 -25.85 19.19
CA ASP A 190 -1.04 -24.54 18.97
C ASP A 190 -1.96 -23.51 18.28
N TYR A 191 -3.10 -23.96 17.73
CA TYR A 191 -4.04 -23.15 16.95
C TYR A 191 -4.39 -21.81 17.62
N HIS A 192 -4.70 -21.83 18.92
CA HIS A 192 -5.12 -20.63 19.64
C HIS A 192 -3.98 -19.63 19.84
N GLU A 193 -2.74 -20.09 20.03
CA GLU A 193 -1.57 -19.20 20.14
C GLU A 193 -1.24 -18.58 18.78
N ALA A 194 -1.24 -19.37 17.70
CA ALA A 194 -1.03 -18.90 16.34
C ALA A 194 -2.07 -17.85 15.94
N ARG A 195 -3.37 -18.14 16.14
CA ARG A 195 -4.47 -17.19 15.91
C ARG A 195 -4.25 -15.89 16.68
N ALA A 196 -3.84 -15.96 17.95
CA ALA A 196 -3.58 -14.77 18.75
C ALA A 196 -2.39 -13.96 18.21
N ALA A 197 -1.36 -14.61 17.66
CA ALA A 197 -0.24 -13.94 17.01
C ALA A 197 -0.67 -13.21 15.73
N PHE A 198 -1.41 -13.87 14.84
CA PHE A 198 -1.89 -13.24 13.60
C PHE A 198 -2.85 -12.07 13.86
N ILE A 199 -3.71 -12.16 14.87
CA ILE A 199 -4.53 -11.02 15.32
C ILE A 199 -3.66 -9.83 15.75
N ARG A 200 -2.55 -10.07 16.47
CA ARG A 200 -1.62 -9.01 16.85
C ARG A 200 -0.90 -8.42 15.63
N VAL A 201 -0.49 -9.26 14.68
CA VAL A 201 0.12 -8.84 13.42
C VAL A 201 -0.81 -7.92 12.65
N THR A 202 -2.05 -8.35 12.39
CA THR A 202 -3.05 -7.54 11.68
C THR A 202 -3.28 -6.19 12.36
N ARG A 203 -3.46 -6.15 13.68
CA ARG A 203 -3.66 -4.88 14.41
C ARG A 203 -2.47 -3.94 14.30
N LYS A 204 -1.25 -4.46 14.45
CA LYS A 204 -0.02 -3.66 14.33
C LYS A 204 0.18 -3.14 12.90
N MET A 205 -0.08 -3.99 11.90
CA MET A 205 -0.04 -3.59 10.49
C MET A 205 -1.05 -2.47 10.21
N THR A 206 -2.30 -2.64 10.63
CA THR A 206 -3.34 -1.60 10.48
C THR A 206 -2.93 -0.28 11.13
N ALA A 207 -2.34 -0.31 12.33
CA ALA A 207 -1.82 0.88 13.01
C ALA A 207 -0.69 1.55 12.20
N ILE A 208 0.32 0.79 11.77
CA ILE A 208 1.44 1.32 10.96
C ILE A 208 0.93 2.00 9.68
N LEU A 209 -0.08 1.42 9.03
CA LEU A 209 -0.61 1.92 7.77
C LEU A 209 -1.57 3.11 7.95
N SER A 210 -2.42 3.09 8.99
CA SER A 210 -3.57 3.99 9.13
C SER A 210 -3.38 5.11 10.15
N ASP A 211 -2.51 4.93 11.14
CA ASP A 211 -2.36 5.92 12.21
C ASP A 211 -1.75 7.22 11.67
N LEU A 212 -2.32 8.34 12.12
CA LEU A 212 -1.86 9.66 11.77
C LEU A 212 -0.62 10.00 12.60
N GLY A 213 0.53 10.04 11.94
CA GLY A 213 1.83 10.38 12.55
C GLY A 213 2.47 11.61 11.91
N ALA A 214 3.73 11.86 12.27
CA ALA A 214 4.55 12.85 11.58
C ALA A 214 4.69 12.44 10.10
N GLY A 215 4.18 13.27 9.19
CA GLY A 215 4.17 12.94 7.76
C GLY A 215 2.90 12.22 7.25
N GLY A 216 1.82 12.16 8.04
CA GLY A 216 0.49 11.74 7.57
C GLY A 216 0.12 10.30 7.95
N TYR A 217 -0.56 9.58 7.06
CA TYR A 217 -0.84 8.13 7.10
C TYR A 217 -0.35 7.49 5.78
N VAL A 218 -0.18 6.16 5.73
CA VAL A 218 0.21 5.46 4.49
C VAL A 218 -1.05 5.12 3.68
N PHE A 219 -1.92 4.29 4.25
CA PHE A 219 -3.24 3.93 3.72
C PHE A 219 -4.21 3.68 4.88
N ARG A 220 -5.36 4.35 4.84
CA ARG A 220 -6.47 3.99 5.73
C ARG A 220 -6.91 2.56 5.40
N THR A 221 -6.93 1.70 6.41
CA THR A 221 -7.18 0.27 6.24
C THR A 221 -8.54 -0.10 6.81
N ASP A 222 -9.39 -0.71 5.99
CA ASP A 222 -10.70 -1.23 6.39
C ASP A 222 -10.68 -2.76 6.41
N LEU A 223 -11.14 -3.34 7.52
CA LEU A 223 -11.19 -4.79 7.74
C LEU A 223 -12.64 -5.31 7.81
N ARG A 224 -13.65 -4.48 7.48
CA ARG A 224 -15.07 -4.79 7.70
C ARG A 224 -15.68 -5.75 6.68
N LEU A 225 -15.00 -6.02 5.56
CA LEU A 225 -15.46 -6.99 4.56
C LEU A 225 -15.20 -8.46 4.96
N ARG A 226 -14.51 -8.69 6.08
CA ARG A 226 -14.30 -10.05 6.60
C ARG A 226 -15.62 -10.69 7.08
N PRO A 227 -15.70 -12.04 7.13
CA PRO A 227 -16.86 -12.78 7.64
C PRO A 227 -17.38 -12.21 8.95
N ASP A 228 -18.66 -11.85 9.03
CA ASP A 228 -19.33 -11.28 10.21
C ASP A 228 -18.42 -10.41 11.11
N ALA A 229 -17.95 -9.30 10.54
CA ALA A 229 -17.00 -8.37 11.15
C ALA A 229 -17.41 -7.82 12.53
N SER A 230 -18.65 -8.02 12.96
CA SER A 230 -19.15 -7.62 14.27
C SER A 230 -18.69 -8.56 15.41
N VAL A 231 -18.46 -9.84 15.09
CA VAL A 231 -18.13 -10.88 16.09
C VAL A 231 -16.85 -11.63 15.78
N THR A 232 -16.34 -11.55 14.54
CA THR A 232 -15.10 -12.22 14.17
C THR A 232 -13.87 -11.38 14.48
N PRO A 233 -12.75 -12.03 14.84
CA PRO A 233 -11.46 -11.36 14.94
C PRO A 233 -11.06 -10.74 13.60
N VAL A 234 -10.11 -9.80 13.66
CA VAL A 234 -9.53 -9.14 12.48
C VAL A 234 -8.69 -10.07 11.61
N CYS A 235 -8.32 -11.25 12.12
CA CYS A 235 -7.69 -12.33 11.35
C CYS A 235 -8.32 -13.67 11.73
N LEU A 236 -8.64 -14.47 10.72
CA LEU A 236 -9.39 -15.73 10.81
C LEU A 236 -8.59 -16.87 10.19
N SER A 237 -8.88 -18.11 10.57
CA SER A 237 -8.34 -19.26 9.84
C SER A 237 -9.07 -19.45 8.51
N MET A 238 -8.41 -20.05 7.53
CA MET A 238 -9.00 -20.30 6.20
C MET A 238 -10.22 -21.20 6.31
N GLU A 239 -10.15 -22.31 7.05
CA GLU A 239 -11.31 -23.18 7.30
C GLU A 239 -12.51 -22.42 7.89
N THR A 240 -12.27 -21.45 8.79
CA THR A 240 -13.37 -20.66 9.39
C THR A 240 -14.03 -19.77 8.34
N ALA A 241 -13.22 -19.14 7.48
CA ALA A 241 -13.73 -18.29 6.41
C ALA A 241 -14.50 -19.12 5.37
N GLU A 242 -13.96 -20.26 4.94
CA GLU A 242 -14.61 -21.17 3.98
C GLU A 242 -15.98 -21.63 4.49
N ARG A 243 -16.04 -22.17 5.71
CA ARG A 243 -17.31 -22.60 6.33
C ARG A 243 -18.34 -21.48 6.38
N TYR A 244 -17.91 -20.25 6.64
CA TYR A 244 -18.81 -19.09 6.64
C TYR A 244 -19.39 -18.83 5.24
N TYR A 245 -18.53 -18.75 4.22
CA TYR A 245 -18.98 -18.43 2.86
C TYR A 245 -19.84 -19.53 2.23
N GLU A 246 -19.58 -20.79 2.56
CA GLU A 246 -20.41 -21.93 2.15
C GLU A 246 -21.79 -21.93 2.80
N SER A 247 -21.85 -21.67 4.11
CA SER A 247 -23.10 -21.85 4.87
C SER A 247 -24.00 -20.62 4.91
N VAL A 248 -23.45 -19.45 5.17
CA VAL A 248 -24.21 -18.22 5.50
C VAL A 248 -23.80 -17.01 4.68
N GLY A 249 -22.79 -17.15 3.81
CA GLY A 249 -22.34 -16.08 2.92
C GLY A 249 -23.51 -15.46 2.17
N ARG A 250 -23.57 -14.14 2.15
CA ARG A 250 -24.63 -13.35 1.52
C ARG A 250 -24.25 -13.02 0.07
N THR A 251 -25.25 -12.78 -0.78
CA THR A 251 -25.02 -12.48 -2.20
C THR A 251 -24.09 -11.27 -2.43
N TRP A 252 -24.18 -10.24 -1.57
CA TRP A 252 -23.31 -9.08 -1.67
C TRP A 252 -21.85 -9.39 -1.29
N GLU A 253 -21.59 -10.33 -0.38
CA GLU A 253 -20.24 -10.78 -0.02
C GLU A 253 -19.61 -11.53 -1.19
N ARG A 254 -20.40 -12.39 -1.85
CA ARG A 254 -19.97 -13.07 -3.09
C ARG A 254 -19.64 -12.06 -4.20
N ALA A 255 -20.45 -11.01 -4.35
CA ALA A 255 -20.18 -9.94 -5.31
C ALA A 255 -18.89 -9.17 -4.96
N ALA A 256 -18.62 -8.93 -3.68
CA ALA A 256 -17.37 -8.31 -3.24
C ALA A 256 -16.14 -9.19 -3.56
N TYR A 257 -16.29 -10.52 -3.46
CA TYR A 257 -15.24 -11.49 -3.77
C TYR A 257 -14.84 -11.56 -5.24
N ILE A 258 -15.65 -11.05 -6.18
CA ILE A 258 -15.28 -10.99 -7.61
C ILE A 258 -13.97 -10.20 -7.82
N LYS A 259 -13.72 -9.21 -6.96
CA LYS A 259 -12.51 -8.39 -7.00
C LYS A 259 -11.44 -8.87 -6.00
N ALA A 260 -11.67 -9.95 -5.26
CA ALA A 260 -10.72 -10.42 -4.25
C ALA A 260 -9.46 -11.00 -4.89
N ARG A 261 -8.30 -10.73 -4.28
CA ARG A 261 -7.03 -11.30 -4.71
C ARG A 261 -6.07 -11.40 -3.52
N ALA A 262 -5.33 -12.51 -3.42
CA ALA A 262 -4.18 -12.61 -2.52
C ALA A 262 -3.12 -11.57 -2.92
N SER A 263 -2.83 -10.63 -2.03
CA SER A 263 -2.01 -9.45 -2.33
C SER A 263 -0.73 -9.34 -1.53
N ALA A 264 -0.70 -9.98 -0.36
CA ALA A 264 0.38 -9.84 0.60
C ALA A 264 0.45 -11.06 1.53
N GLY A 265 1.66 -11.38 2.01
CA GLY A 265 1.92 -12.55 2.85
C GLY A 265 2.14 -13.82 2.02
N ASP A 266 1.49 -14.91 2.42
CA ASP A 266 1.53 -16.20 1.71
C ASP A 266 0.55 -16.20 0.53
N ILE A 267 1.02 -15.73 -0.64
CA ILE A 267 0.19 -15.64 -1.85
C ILE A 267 -0.30 -17.03 -2.27
N THR A 268 0.56 -18.03 -2.22
CA THR A 268 0.24 -19.40 -2.63
C THR A 268 -0.86 -20.00 -1.74
N ALA A 269 -0.85 -19.72 -0.44
CA ALA A 269 -1.91 -20.20 0.45
C ALA A 269 -3.26 -19.49 0.20
N GLY A 270 -3.26 -18.30 -0.41
CA GLY A 270 -4.47 -17.54 -0.73
C GLY A 270 -5.07 -17.79 -2.12
N GLU A 271 -4.43 -18.63 -2.95
CA GLU A 271 -4.85 -19.01 -4.31
C GLU A 271 -5.49 -20.40 -4.34
#